data_AF-A0A7X6D8D8-F1
#
_entry.id   AF-A0A7X6D8D8-F1
#
_cell.length_a   1.000
_cell.length_b   1.000
_cell.length_c   1.000
_cell.angle_alpha   90.00
_cell.angle_beta   90.00
_cell.angle_gamma   90.00
#
_symmetry.space_group_name_H-M   'P 1'
#
loop_
_entity.id
_entity.type
_entity.pdbx_description
1 polymer ?
#
loop_
_entity_poly.entity_id
_entity_poly.type
_entity_poly.pdbx_seq_one_letter_code
_entity_poly.pdbx_strand_id
1 'polypeptide(L)'
;MAVILDVSDYRLLQYSTVIDETSDCRVLEIFQDERKNGLTDFELEEKYDNSVVVFINQNKESWLSLARKEWRHARTIKKQKKIPCDLCDTSHNLMCFVSNRKNNLELNVGGTCVTTFGDEISKEHNGFIKNAQEQHNFEKIQKVLPTIRSDSENWNKYLDKTSIIIPDNLSKRYKDIGRNLRGKLNNAIKQADNEKLIHQMELLLLEGEEVKKQINRYCVSHENDEFILTRELYLDIKKTQPTTSSYVIELLTNQPVVAITYQTAHRIQSELFLKKILFKIKLKLESIEILDVINGYVYYSLLKKQGYVFKTPTSIFLISFGQIAFDSCYVINEKMAIQEISNSTEIDIPKSSANVYDIFETKINKKSDYKLYNPNKDKKLNAPIKTQIKNINSEMNNIKVINDIKNNILNEWERVQKVNDESDLFYDRLNFYNTIDSNKYFLSLFKFEQVLNRKKLFHQYNSFSSKILKVSRFYQAVGYEKVSKDMEMLLQVEDYSNNVHSRNDMETLLLADIRVNKLQLEEKVKDLEGQILDYDLYKHEYVDFIDNEDNIYRVCKQEYILIARNYLLEVDSYSLNKLVKLIRASKKIDRDSYRRDAIISFEARLISV
;
A
#
# COMPACT_ATOMS: atom_id res chain seq x y z
N MET A 1 -35.41 -21.27 -84.95
CA MET A 1 -35.91 -21.60 -83.60
C MET A 1 -35.38 -20.56 -82.63
N ALA A 2 -36.24 -19.68 -82.12
CA ALA A 2 -35.86 -18.80 -81.03
C ALA A 2 -36.16 -19.51 -79.70
N VAL A 3 -35.23 -19.39 -78.75
CA VAL A 3 -35.38 -19.91 -77.39
C VAL A 3 -36.12 -18.85 -76.59
N ILE A 4 -37.27 -19.21 -76.04
CA ILE A 4 -38.10 -18.34 -75.19
C ILE A 4 -37.52 -18.26 -73.79
N LEU A 5 -37.18 -19.42 -73.23
CA LEU A 5 -36.56 -19.61 -71.92
C LEU A 5 -35.45 -20.66 -72.06
N ASP A 6 -34.27 -20.40 -71.52
CA ASP A 6 -33.26 -21.44 -71.41
C ASP A 6 -33.67 -22.50 -70.35
N VAL A 7 -32.91 -23.58 -70.24
CA VAL A 7 -33.23 -24.68 -69.30
C VAL A 7 -33.27 -24.19 -67.84
N SER A 8 -32.37 -23.27 -67.47
CA SER A 8 -32.24 -22.82 -66.08
C SER A 8 -33.37 -21.88 -65.70
N ASP A 9 -33.74 -20.94 -66.58
CA ASP A 9 -34.87 -20.04 -66.40
C ASP A 9 -36.21 -20.80 -66.47
N TYR A 10 -36.33 -21.79 -67.36
CA TYR A 10 -37.50 -22.68 -67.42
C TYR A 10 -37.68 -23.45 -66.11
N ARG A 11 -36.62 -24.10 -65.60
CA ARG A 11 -36.69 -24.87 -64.34
C ARG A 11 -36.86 -23.97 -63.12
N LEU A 12 -36.30 -22.76 -63.12
CA LEU A 12 -36.54 -21.77 -62.07
C LEU A 12 -38.04 -21.44 -61.95
N LEU A 13 -38.71 -21.23 -63.08
CA LEU A 13 -40.15 -20.99 -63.12
C LEU A 13 -40.96 -22.24 -62.76
N GLN A 14 -40.56 -23.41 -63.26
CA GLN A 14 -41.18 -24.70 -62.94
C GLN A 14 -41.22 -24.98 -61.42
N TYR A 15 -40.20 -24.55 -60.67
CA TYR A 15 -40.11 -24.75 -59.22
C TYR A 15 -40.59 -23.55 -58.39
N SER A 16 -41.13 -22.51 -59.03
CA SER A 16 -41.57 -21.25 -58.42
C SER A 16 -43.08 -21.25 -58.18
N THR A 17 -43.54 -20.62 -57.10
CA THR A 17 -44.98 -20.44 -56.86
C THR A 17 -45.63 -19.45 -57.81
N VAL A 18 -44.83 -18.63 -58.51
CA VAL A 18 -45.31 -17.67 -59.54
C VAL A 18 -46.08 -18.36 -60.67
N ILE A 19 -45.67 -19.57 -61.07
CA ILE A 19 -46.36 -20.31 -62.12
C ILE A 19 -47.66 -20.91 -61.58
N ASP A 20 -47.68 -21.40 -60.34
CA ASP A 20 -48.89 -21.92 -59.70
C ASP A 20 -50.00 -20.87 -59.56
N GLU A 21 -49.63 -19.59 -59.51
CA GLU A 21 -50.55 -18.45 -59.42
C GLU A 21 -51.15 -18.02 -60.79
N THR A 22 -50.72 -18.61 -61.90
CA THR A 22 -51.28 -18.31 -63.22
C THR A 22 -52.67 -18.93 -63.40
N SER A 23 -53.61 -18.16 -63.97
CA SER A 23 -54.96 -18.66 -64.27
C SER A 23 -55.05 -19.42 -65.60
N ASP A 24 -53.98 -19.43 -66.42
CA ASP A 24 -53.94 -20.14 -67.70
C ASP A 24 -53.46 -21.58 -67.52
N CYS A 25 -54.39 -22.54 -67.63
CA CYS A 25 -54.11 -23.97 -67.49
C CYS A 25 -53.09 -24.51 -68.51
N ARG A 26 -52.96 -23.87 -69.68
CA ARG A 26 -52.00 -24.30 -70.72
C ARG A 26 -50.57 -23.98 -70.29
N VAL A 27 -50.37 -22.85 -69.59
CA VAL A 27 -49.05 -22.49 -69.04
C VAL A 27 -48.67 -23.44 -67.91
N LEU A 28 -49.62 -23.81 -67.05
CA LEU A 28 -49.39 -24.83 -66.01
C LEU A 28 -48.93 -26.16 -66.62
N GLU A 29 -49.60 -26.63 -67.68
CA GLU A 29 -49.21 -27.85 -68.39
C GLU A 29 -47.79 -27.74 -68.97
N ILE A 30 -47.45 -26.62 -69.61
CA ILE A 30 -46.12 -26.38 -70.19
C ILE A 30 -45.01 -26.47 -69.15
N PHE A 31 -45.21 -25.98 -67.92
CA PHE A 31 -44.20 -26.00 -66.86
C PHE A 31 -44.23 -27.28 -66.01
N GLN A 32 -45.20 -28.17 -66.19
CA GLN A 32 -45.20 -29.51 -65.59
C GLN A 32 -44.32 -30.50 -66.37
N ASP A 33 -43.96 -30.18 -67.61
CA ASP A 33 -43.09 -31.03 -68.43
C ASP A 33 -41.67 -31.11 -67.85
N GLU A 34 -41.15 -32.33 -67.71
CA GLU A 34 -39.75 -32.57 -67.40
C GLU A 34 -38.89 -32.41 -68.65
N ARG A 35 -38.13 -31.31 -68.72
CA ARG A 35 -37.40 -30.93 -69.94
C ARG A 35 -35.90 -30.95 -69.75
N LYS A 36 -35.22 -31.47 -70.78
CA LYS A 36 -33.75 -31.49 -70.90
C LYS A 36 -33.20 -30.30 -71.68
N ASN A 37 -34.05 -29.64 -72.45
CA ASN A 37 -33.73 -28.48 -73.29
C ASN A 37 -34.62 -27.29 -72.92
N GLY A 38 -34.21 -26.09 -73.30
CA GLY A 38 -34.99 -24.86 -73.06
C GLY A 38 -36.30 -24.85 -73.84
N LEU A 39 -37.20 -23.94 -73.47
CA LEU A 39 -38.47 -23.72 -74.17
C LEU A 39 -38.24 -22.94 -75.45
N THR A 40 -38.61 -23.49 -76.60
CA THR A 40 -38.50 -22.82 -77.90
C THR A 40 -39.86 -22.45 -78.47
N ASP A 41 -39.91 -21.39 -79.30
CA ASP A 41 -41.15 -20.98 -79.97
C ASP A 41 -41.71 -22.09 -80.86
N PHE A 42 -40.84 -22.86 -81.53
CA PHE A 42 -41.23 -23.94 -82.44
C PHE A 42 -42.03 -25.05 -81.72
N GLU A 43 -41.59 -25.45 -80.53
CA GLU A 43 -42.27 -26.50 -79.76
C GLU A 43 -43.64 -26.04 -79.23
N LEU A 44 -43.78 -24.75 -78.94
CA LEU A 44 -45.05 -24.18 -78.52
C LEU A 44 -46.01 -24.02 -79.70
N GLU A 45 -45.53 -23.54 -80.85
CA GLU A 45 -46.33 -23.38 -82.07
C GLU A 45 -46.82 -24.73 -82.62
N GLU A 46 -46.10 -25.83 -82.38
CA GLU A 46 -46.51 -27.18 -82.79
C GLU A 46 -47.69 -27.72 -81.96
N LYS A 47 -47.77 -27.36 -80.67
CA LYS A 47 -48.75 -27.91 -79.71
C LYS A 47 -49.87 -26.94 -79.32
N TYR A 48 -49.62 -25.65 -79.38
CA TYR A 48 -50.49 -24.58 -78.87
C TYR A 48 -50.68 -23.48 -79.92
N ASP A 49 -51.73 -22.69 -79.75
CA ASP A 49 -51.96 -21.53 -80.59
C ASP A 49 -50.98 -20.39 -80.28
N ASN A 50 -50.71 -19.55 -81.28
CA ASN A 50 -49.76 -18.44 -81.17
C ASN A 50 -50.08 -17.46 -80.01
N SER A 51 -51.31 -17.48 -79.48
CA SER A 51 -51.69 -16.69 -78.30
C SER A 51 -50.89 -17.07 -77.04
N VAL A 52 -50.56 -18.36 -76.87
CA VAL A 52 -49.76 -18.86 -75.72
C VAL A 52 -48.31 -18.43 -75.84
N VAL A 53 -47.73 -18.49 -77.06
CA VAL A 53 -46.38 -18.02 -77.34
C VAL A 53 -46.23 -16.53 -77.03
N VAL A 54 -47.19 -15.72 -77.48
CA VAL A 54 -47.25 -14.28 -77.20
C VAL A 54 -47.40 -14.03 -75.69
N PHE A 55 -48.28 -14.77 -75.02
CA PHE A 55 -48.52 -14.62 -73.59
C PHE A 55 -47.28 -14.91 -72.75
N ILE A 56 -46.57 -16.01 -73.01
CA ILE A 56 -45.33 -16.34 -72.31
C ILE A 56 -44.26 -15.29 -72.61
N ASN A 57 -44.09 -14.88 -73.87
CA ASN A 57 -43.09 -13.87 -74.23
C ASN A 57 -43.36 -12.50 -73.58
N GLN A 58 -44.62 -12.12 -73.35
CA GLN A 58 -44.98 -10.88 -72.66
C GLN A 58 -44.76 -10.93 -71.14
N ASN A 59 -44.92 -12.11 -70.52
CA ASN A 59 -44.90 -12.23 -69.06
C ASN A 59 -43.59 -12.78 -68.48
N LYS A 60 -42.75 -13.45 -69.30
CA LYS A 60 -41.57 -14.18 -68.82
C LYS A 60 -40.60 -13.35 -67.96
N GLU A 61 -40.32 -12.11 -68.34
CA GLU A 61 -39.41 -11.25 -67.57
C GLU A 61 -39.97 -10.89 -66.19
N SER A 62 -41.28 -10.64 -66.12
CA SER A 62 -41.98 -10.37 -64.86
C SER A 62 -41.99 -11.62 -63.98
N TRP A 63 -42.31 -12.77 -64.56
CA TRP A 63 -42.31 -14.05 -63.84
C TRP A 63 -40.93 -14.40 -63.29
N LEU A 64 -39.87 -14.24 -64.09
CA LEU A 64 -38.49 -14.48 -63.65
C LEU A 64 -38.08 -13.53 -62.53
N SER A 65 -38.45 -12.25 -62.63
CA SER A 65 -38.17 -11.26 -61.58
C SER A 65 -38.86 -11.60 -60.25
N LEU A 66 -40.11 -12.07 -60.29
CA LEU A 66 -40.83 -12.51 -59.10
C LEU A 66 -40.27 -13.82 -58.55
N ALA A 67 -40.04 -14.81 -59.42
CA ALA A 67 -39.50 -16.11 -59.05
C ALA A 67 -38.16 -15.98 -58.34
N ARG A 68 -37.23 -15.15 -58.85
CA ARG A 68 -35.92 -14.89 -58.22
C ARG A 68 -36.03 -14.39 -56.77
N LYS A 69 -37.09 -13.64 -56.42
CA LYS A 69 -37.32 -13.13 -55.05
C LYS A 69 -37.82 -14.20 -54.08
N GLU A 70 -38.30 -15.34 -54.56
CA GLU A 70 -38.80 -16.42 -53.71
C GLU A 70 -37.67 -17.21 -53.06
N TRP A 71 -36.46 -17.17 -53.60
CA TRP A 71 -35.38 -18.05 -53.15
C TRP A 71 -34.48 -17.41 -52.09
N ARG A 72 -33.78 -18.25 -51.33
CA ARG A 72 -32.69 -17.88 -50.43
C ARG A 72 -31.61 -18.93 -50.46
N HIS A 73 -30.37 -18.53 -50.19
CA HIS A 73 -29.30 -19.48 -49.93
C HIS A 73 -29.58 -20.23 -48.62
N ALA A 74 -29.45 -21.57 -48.64
CA ALA A 74 -29.61 -22.40 -47.46
C ALA A 74 -28.25 -22.87 -46.92
N ARG A 75 -27.42 -23.48 -47.77
CA ARG A 75 -26.08 -23.99 -47.40
C ARG A 75 -25.22 -24.31 -48.63
N THR A 76 -23.90 -24.30 -48.48
CA THR A 76 -22.95 -24.77 -49.51
C THR A 76 -22.06 -25.87 -48.94
N ILE A 77 -21.92 -26.97 -49.69
CA ILE A 77 -21.13 -28.14 -49.28
C ILE A 77 -20.28 -28.61 -50.46
N LYS A 78 -18.99 -28.85 -50.24
CA LYS A 78 -18.13 -29.51 -51.23
C LYS A 78 -18.00 -31.00 -50.91
N LYS A 79 -18.43 -31.90 -51.80
CA LYS A 79 -18.22 -33.36 -51.67
C LYS A 79 -17.16 -33.86 -52.64
N GLN A 80 -16.62 -35.04 -52.35
CA GLN A 80 -15.67 -35.72 -53.24
C GLN A 80 -16.35 -36.30 -54.49
N LYS A 81 -17.58 -36.82 -54.36
CA LYS A 81 -18.37 -37.35 -55.48
C LYS A 81 -19.18 -36.23 -56.14
N LYS A 82 -19.30 -36.27 -57.47
CA LYS A 82 -20.14 -35.33 -58.23
C LYS A 82 -21.62 -35.74 -58.14
N ILE A 83 -22.50 -34.78 -57.95
CA ILE A 83 -23.97 -34.93 -57.92
C ILE A 83 -24.53 -34.04 -59.05
N PRO A 84 -25.59 -34.46 -59.78
CA PRO A 84 -26.22 -33.62 -60.80
C PRO A 84 -26.88 -32.37 -60.19
N CYS A 85 -26.89 -31.29 -60.98
CA CYS A 85 -27.56 -30.02 -60.65
C CYS A 85 -29.06 -30.11 -60.97
N ASP A 86 -29.93 -29.69 -60.06
CA ASP A 86 -31.38 -29.78 -60.26
C ASP A 86 -31.88 -28.83 -61.38
N LEU A 87 -31.13 -27.77 -61.71
CA LEU A 87 -31.49 -26.83 -62.79
C LEU A 87 -30.95 -27.18 -64.17
N CYS A 88 -29.85 -27.91 -64.30
CA CYS A 88 -29.20 -28.13 -65.59
C CYS A 88 -28.64 -29.54 -65.80
N ASP A 89 -28.85 -30.44 -64.84
CA ASP A 89 -28.36 -31.82 -64.77
C ASP A 89 -26.83 -32.00 -64.85
N THR A 90 -26.07 -30.90 -64.96
CA THR A 90 -24.60 -30.95 -65.03
C THR A 90 -24.03 -31.40 -63.69
N SER A 91 -23.18 -32.43 -63.71
CA SER A 91 -22.57 -32.99 -62.50
C SER A 91 -21.52 -32.07 -61.87
N HIS A 92 -21.71 -31.72 -60.60
CA HIS A 92 -20.83 -30.80 -59.85
C HIS A 92 -20.47 -31.37 -58.47
N ASN A 93 -19.35 -30.92 -57.90
CA ASN A 93 -18.85 -31.33 -56.58
C ASN A 93 -19.08 -30.28 -55.48
N LEU A 94 -19.57 -29.11 -55.87
CA LEU A 94 -19.87 -27.97 -55.00
C LEU A 94 -21.38 -27.75 -55.00
N MET A 95 -22.05 -28.27 -54.00
CA MET A 95 -23.50 -28.25 -53.89
C MET A 95 -23.95 -26.99 -53.20
N CYS A 96 -24.75 -26.20 -53.90
CA CYS A 96 -25.34 -24.98 -53.38
C CYS A 96 -26.83 -25.23 -53.23
N PHE A 97 -27.24 -25.41 -51.98
CA PHE A 97 -28.63 -25.62 -51.65
C PHE A 97 -29.31 -24.26 -51.56
N VAL A 98 -30.32 -24.07 -52.39
CA VAL A 98 -31.20 -22.89 -52.38
C VAL A 98 -32.61 -23.34 -51.99
N SER A 99 -33.25 -22.59 -51.11
CA SER A 99 -34.57 -22.91 -50.59
C SER A 99 -35.57 -21.84 -50.98
N ASN A 100 -36.72 -22.24 -51.50
CA ASN A 100 -37.83 -21.35 -51.79
C ASN A 100 -38.57 -21.01 -50.48
N ARG A 101 -38.74 -19.73 -50.21
CA ARG A 101 -39.34 -19.18 -48.98
C ARG A 101 -40.86 -19.41 -48.89
N LYS A 102 -41.51 -19.71 -50.01
CA LYS A 102 -42.96 -19.87 -50.13
C LYS A 102 -43.39 -21.32 -49.98
N ASN A 103 -42.73 -22.24 -50.68
CA ASN A 103 -43.09 -23.66 -50.69
C ASN A 103 -42.09 -24.58 -49.95
N ASN A 104 -41.00 -24.03 -49.39
CA ASN A 104 -39.93 -24.74 -48.69
C ASN A 104 -39.17 -25.78 -49.54
N LEU A 105 -39.35 -25.79 -50.86
CA LEU A 105 -38.59 -26.65 -51.76
C LEU A 105 -37.10 -26.29 -51.70
N GLU A 106 -36.23 -27.29 -51.59
CA GLU A 106 -34.78 -27.13 -51.60
C GLU A 106 -34.21 -27.73 -52.88
N LEU A 107 -33.45 -26.95 -53.63
CA LEU A 107 -32.75 -27.37 -54.85
C LEU A 107 -31.25 -27.38 -54.61
N ASN A 108 -30.57 -28.45 -55.03
CA ASN A 108 -29.14 -28.54 -55.18
C ASN A 108 -28.72 -28.02 -56.57
N VAL A 109 -28.04 -26.87 -56.59
CA VAL A 109 -27.57 -26.28 -57.84
C VAL A 109 -26.05 -26.16 -57.89
N GLY A 110 -25.52 -26.21 -59.12
CA GLY A 110 -24.11 -25.95 -59.40
C GLY A 110 -23.74 -24.48 -59.22
N GLY A 111 -22.45 -24.19 -59.04
CA GLY A 111 -21.95 -22.82 -58.85
C GLY A 111 -22.24 -21.86 -60.03
N THR A 112 -22.49 -22.39 -61.23
CA THR A 112 -22.91 -21.59 -62.39
C THR A 112 -24.43 -21.37 -62.44
N CYS A 113 -25.25 -22.26 -61.87
CA CYS A 113 -26.70 -22.17 -61.90
C CYS A 113 -27.28 -21.37 -60.73
N VAL A 114 -26.50 -21.21 -59.65
CA VAL A 114 -26.89 -20.37 -58.51
C VAL A 114 -27.03 -18.89 -58.90
N THR A 115 -26.36 -18.44 -59.97
CA THR A 115 -26.47 -17.05 -60.45
C THR A 115 -27.82 -16.77 -61.11
N THR A 116 -28.54 -17.81 -61.55
CA THR A 116 -29.89 -17.69 -62.13
C THR A 116 -30.92 -17.20 -61.11
N PHE A 117 -30.65 -17.35 -59.80
CA PHE A 117 -31.53 -16.90 -58.71
C PHE A 117 -31.37 -15.42 -58.34
N GLY A 118 -30.48 -14.67 -59.00
CA GLY A 118 -30.34 -13.21 -58.84
C GLY A 118 -29.11 -12.74 -58.06
N ASP A 119 -28.90 -11.42 -58.05
CA ASP A 119 -27.66 -10.78 -57.56
C ASP A 119 -27.42 -10.93 -56.06
N GLU A 120 -28.48 -10.93 -55.25
CA GLU A 120 -28.37 -11.06 -53.78
C GLU A 120 -27.81 -12.42 -53.38
N ILE A 121 -28.38 -13.49 -53.93
CA ILE A 121 -27.93 -14.88 -53.69
C ILE A 121 -26.54 -15.11 -54.28
N SER A 122 -26.23 -14.51 -55.43
CA SER A 122 -24.91 -14.61 -56.08
C SER A 122 -23.78 -14.01 -55.23
N LYS A 123 -24.03 -12.88 -54.55
CA LYS A 123 -23.04 -12.22 -53.67
C LYS A 123 -22.77 -13.04 -52.41
N GLU A 124 -23.82 -13.54 -51.78
CA GLU A 124 -23.70 -14.43 -50.61
C GLU A 124 -22.99 -15.74 -50.97
N HIS A 125 -23.31 -16.30 -52.12
CA HIS A 125 -22.77 -17.54 -52.65
C HIS A 125 -21.23 -17.54 -52.74
N ASN A 126 -20.60 -16.47 -53.24
CA ASN A 126 -19.13 -16.39 -53.34
C ASN A 126 -18.44 -16.52 -51.97
N GLY A 127 -19.03 -15.95 -50.91
CA GLY A 127 -18.54 -16.12 -49.54
C GLY A 127 -18.69 -17.56 -49.05
N PHE A 128 -19.82 -18.19 -49.34
CA PHE A 128 -20.09 -19.58 -48.94
C PHE A 128 -19.25 -20.62 -49.68
N ILE A 129 -18.93 -20.41 -50.97
CA ILE A 129 -17.99 -21.27 -51.70
C ILE A 129 -16.62 -21.22 -51.02
N LYS A 130 -16.13 -20.02 -50.74
CA LYS A 130 -14.82 -19.84 -50.13
C LYS A 130 -14.77 -20.54 -48.77
N ASN A 131 -15.80 -20.40 -47.94
CA ASN A 131 -15.89 -21.07 -46.65
C ASN A 131 -15.97 -22.60 -46.79
N ALA A 132 -16.76 -23.13 -47.73
CA ALA A 132 -16.86 -24.57 -47.98
C ALA A 132 -15.54 -25.16 -48.50
N GLN A 133 -14.82 -24.41 -49.33
CA GLN A 133 -13.50 -24.78 -49.84
C GLN A 133 -12.44 -24.77 -48.73
N GLU A 134 -12.41 -23.73 -47.89
CA GLU A 134 -11.52 -23.62 -46.74
C GLU A 134 -11.78 -24.74 -45.73
N GLN A 135 -13.05 -25.06 -45.46
CA GLN A 135 -13.45 -26.17 -44.59
C GLN A 135 -13.00 -27.52 -45.15
N HIS A 136 -13.27 -27.79 -46.44
CA HIS A 136 -12.81 -29.02 -47.10
C HIS A 136 -11.28 -29.14 -47.09
N ASN A 137 -10.56 -28.04 -47.32
CA ASN A 137 -9.11 -28.02 -47.25
C ASN A 137 -8.59 -28.30 -45.85
N PHE A 138 -9.22 -27.72 -44.84
CA PHE A 138 -8.88 -27.99 -43.44
C PHE A 138 -9.14 -29.45 -43.06
N GLU A 139 -10.26 -30.03 -43.48
CA GLU A 139 -10.54 -31.47 -43.30
C GLU A 139 -9.50 -32.36 -44.00
N LYS A 140 -9.07 -32.00 -45.21
CA LYS A 140 -7.96 -32.69 -45.91
C LYS A 140 -6.67 -32.62 -45.11
N ILE A 141 -6.32 -31.44 -44.59
CA ILE A 141 -5.13 -31.23 -43.76
C ILE A 141 -5.22 -32.06 -42.48
N GLN A 142 -6.36 -32.07 -41.77
CA GLN A 142 -6.56 -32.83 -40.54
C GLN A 142 -6.48 -34.36 -40.75
N LYS A 143 -6.84 -34.86 -41.93
CA LYS A 143 -6.64 -36.29 -42.25
C LYS A 143 -5.17 -36.70 -42.25
N VAL A 144 -4.27 -35.79 -42.67
CA VAL A 144 -2.82 -36.04 -42.71
C VAL A 144 -2.16 -35.66 -41.38
N LEU A 145 -2.59 -34.55 -40.78
CA LEU A 145 -2.08 -33.99 -39.53
C LEU A 145 -3.22 -33.81 -38.51
N PRO A 146 -3.63 -34.87 -37.80
CA PRO A 146 -4.83 -34.84 -36.95
C PRO A 146 -4.82 -33.76 -35.86
N THR A 147 -3.65 -33.48 -35.28
CA THR A 147 -3.49 -32.58 -34.13
C THR A 147 -3.11 -31.15 -34.51
N ILE A 148 -2.96 -30.83 -35.80
CA ILE A 148 -2.38 -29.57 -36.32
C ILE A 148 -3.02 -28.30 -35.74
N ARG A 149 -4.33 -28.33 -35.49
CA ARG A 149 -5.05 -27.20 -34.88
C ARG A 149 -4.55 -26.94 -33.46
N SER A 150 -4.60 -27.99 -32.63
CA SER A 150 -4.12 -27.91 -31.25
C SER A 150 -2.63 -27.57 -31.20
N ASP A 151 -1.83 -28.20 -32.06
CA ASP A 151 -0.38 -27.97 -32.11
C ASP A 151 -0.08 -26.50 -32.45
N SER A 152 -0.73 -25.95 -33.48
CA SER A 152 -0.51 -24.55 -33.88
C SER A 152 -1.06 -23.51 -32.90
N GLU A 153 -2.19 -23.79 -32.24
CA GLU A 153 -2.81 -22.89 -31.25
C GLU A 153 -2.04 -22.92 -29.92
N ASN A 154 -1.66 -24.10 -29.45
CA ASN A 154 -1.02 -24.33 -28.14
C ASN A 154 0.51 -24.39 -28.20
N TRP A 155 1.13 -24.17 -29.36
CA TRP A 155 2.57 -24.35 -29.59
C TRP A 155 3.44 -23.77 -28.47
N ASN A 156 3.23 -22.49 -28.16
CA ASN A 156 4.05 -21.76 -27.18
C ASN A 156 3.78 -22.18 -25.74
N LYS A 157 2.62 -22.77 -25.43
CA LYS A 157 2.27 -23.24 -24.07
C LYS A 157 3.22 -24.33 -23.58
N TYR A 158 3.90 -25.04 -24.48
CA TYR A 158 4.94 -25.99 -24.10
C TYR A 158 6.07 -25.32 -23.31
N LEU A 159 6.54 -24.14 -23.75
CA LEU A 159 7.61 -23.42 -23.06
C LEU A 159 7.17 -22.93 -21.68
N ASP A 160 5.88 -22.70 -21.45
CA ASP A 160 5.37 -22.26 -20.15
C ASP A 160 5.36 -23.40 -19.11
N LYS A 161 5.38 -24.66 -19.57
CA LYS A 161 5.36 -25.86 -18.70
C LYS A 161 6.76 -26.28 -18.24
N THR A 162 7.83 -25.70 -18.78
CA THR A 162 9.19 -26.06 -18.36
C THR A 162 9.48 -25.52 -16.96
N SER A 163 10.08 -26.35 -16.11
CA SER A 163 10.51 -25.99 -14.75
C SER A 163 11.61 -24.93 -14.76
N ILE A 164 12.45 -24.93 -15.79
CA ILE A 164 13.58 -24.01 -15.98
C ILE A 164 13.28 -23.09 -17.17
N ILE A 165 13.75 -21.85 -17.11
CA ILE A 165 13.69 -20.93 -18.24
C ILE A 165 14.67 -21.37 -19.33
N ILE A 166 14.15 -21.43 -20.56
CA ILE A 166 14.90 -21.89 -21.72
C ILE A 166 15.67 -20.73 -22.33
N PRO A 167 16.96 -20.91 -22.68
CA PRO A 167 17.76 -19.86 -23.29
C PRO A 167 17.21 -19.44 -24.65
N ASP A 168 17.53 -18.21 -25.05
CA ASP A 168 16.93 -17.53 -26.20
C ASP A 168 17.20 -18.25 -27.52
N ASN A 169 18.37 -18.88 -27.66
CA ASN A 169 18.73 -19.66 -28.86
C ASN A 169 17.74 -20.80 -29.14
N LEU A 170 17.32 -21.54 -28.10
CA LEU A 170 16.36 -22.64 -28.21
C LEU A 170 14.92 -22.14 -28.23
N SER A 171 14.59 -21.18 -27.36
CA SER A 171 13.22 -20.68 -27.22
C SER A 171 12.76 -19.88 -28.45
N LYS A 172 13.63 -19.05 -29.04
CA LYS A 172 13.33 -18.33 -30.30
C LYS A 172 13.17 -19.29 -31.45
N ARG A 173 14.09 -20.25 -31.63
CA ARG A 173 13.98 -21.29 -32.65
C ARG A 173 12.66 -22.04 -32.56
N TYR A 174 12.28 -22.48 -31.37
CA TYR A 174 11.00 -23.17 -31.16
C TYR A 174 9.79 -22.28 -31.50
N LYS A 175 9.80 -21.01 -31.07
CA LYS A 175 8.71 -20.05 -31.38
C LYS A 175 8.61 -19.73 -32.87
N ASP A 176 9.73 -19.62 -33.56
CA ASP A 176 9.77 -19.33 -35.00
C ASP A 176 9.20 -20.49 -35.81
N ILE A 177 9.48 -21.74 -35.43
CA ILE A 177 8.82 -22.92 -36.00
C ILE A 177 7.29 -22.81 -35.83
N GLY A 178 6.80 -22.48 -34.64
CA GLY A 178 5.37 -22.31 -34.39
C GLY A 178 4.72 -21.18 -35.19
N ARG A 179 5.43 -20.04 -35.35
CA ARG A 179 4.99 -18.92 -36.19
C ARG A 179 4.88 -19.35 -37.65
N ASN A 180 5.89 -20.05 -38.16
CA ASN A 180 5.93 -20.58 -39.52
C ASN A 180 4.82 -21.61 -39.74
N LEU A 181 4.62 -22.54 -38.79
CA LEU A 181 3.56 -23.55 -38.84
C LEU A 181 2.18 -22.90 -38.98
N ARG A 182 1.87 -21.89 -38.13
CA ARG A 182 0.60 -21.16 -38.19
C ARG A 182 0.42 -20.41 -39.50
N GLY A 183 1.48 -19.77 -40.00
CA GLY A 183 1.45 -19.09 -41.30
C GLY A 183 1.17 -20.07 -42.45
N LYS A 184 1.83 -21.24 -42.45
CA LYS A 184 1.63 -22.28 -43.47
C LYS A 184 0.24 -22.89 -43.40
N LEU A 185 -0.29 -23.16 -42.21
CA LEU A 185 -1.66 -23.65 -42.01
C LEU A 185 -2.69 -22.68 -42.60
N ASN A 186 -2.59 -21.39 -42.24
CA ASN A 186 -3.50 -20.36 -42.74
C ASN A 186 -3.47 -20.22 -44.26
N ASN A 187 -2.31 -20.42 -44.88
CA ASN A 187 -2.17 -20.41 -46.34
C ASN A 187 -2.72 -21.69 -46.97
N ALA A 188 -2.48 -22.85 -46.36
CA ALA A 188 -2.92 -24.16 -46.86
C ALA A 188 -4.45 -24.31 -46.85
N ILE A 189 -5.12 -23.67 -45.90
CA ILE A 189 -6.58 -23.61 -45.83
C ILE A 189 -7.14 -22.84 -47.05
N LYS A 190 -6.49 -21.75 -47.46
CA LYS A 190 -6.97 -20.85 -48.52
C LYS A 190 -6.64 -21.30 -49.95
N GLN A 191 -5.65 -22.17 -50.14
CA GLN A 191 -5.18 -22.59 -51.47
C GLN A 191 -5.84 -23.90 -51.93
N ALA A 192 -6.15 -23.99 -53.23
CA ALA A 192 -6.78 -25.20 -53.80
C ALA A 192 -5.79 -26.38 -53.91
N ASP A 193 -4.52 -26.11 -54.22
CA ASP A 193 -3.43 -27.07 -54.15
C ASP A 193 -2.57 -26.78 -52.92
N ASN A 194 -2.64 -27.67 -51.94
CA ASN A 194 -2.02 -27.48 -50.63
C ASN A 194 -1.06 -28.61 -50.23
N GLU A 195 -0.74 -29.54 -51.13
CA GLU A 195 0.08 -30.72 -50.80
C GLU A 195 1.51 -30.34 -50.41
N LYS A 196 2.12 -29.42 -51.15
CA LYS A 196 3.45 -28.87 -50.80
C LYS A 196 3.45 -28.18 -49.43
N LEU A 197 2.36 -27.48 -49.08
CA LEU A 197 2.24 -26.82 -47.78
C LEU A 197 2.02 -27.81 -46.65
N ILE A 198 1.24 -28.88 -46.87
CA ILE A 198 1.08 -29.98 -45.91
C ILE A 198 2.42 -30.63 -45.61
N HIS A 199 3.20 -30.96 -46.63
CA HIS A 199 4.54 -31.54 -46.44
C HIS A 199 5.50 -30.59 -45.69
N GLN A 200 5.44 -29.28 -45.98
CA GLN A 200 6.22 -28.29 -45.22
C GLN A 200 5.81 -28.22 -43.74
N MET A 201 4.51 -28.38 -43.43
CA MET A 201 4.03 -28.44 -42.06
C MET A 201 4.52 -29.71 -41.34
N GLU A 202 4.53 -30.86 -42.01
CA GLU A 202 5.12 -32.10 -41.47
C GLU A 202 6.59 -31.91 -41.08
N LEU A 203 7.39 -31.30 -41.96
CA LEU A 203 8.81 -31.03 -41.70
C LEU A 203 8.98 -30.08 -40.50
N LEU A 204 8.15 -29.04 -40.39
CA LEU A 204 8.17 -28.11 -39.24
C LEU A 204 7.79 -28.81 -37.93
N LEU A 205 6.82 -29.74 -37.96
CA LEU A 205 6.44 -30.53 -36.78
C LEU A 205 7.60 -31.44 -36.34
N LEU A 206 8.26 -32.12 -37.28
CA LEU A 206 9.45 -32.94 -37.01
C LEU A 206 10.61 -32.11 -36.44
N GLU A 207 10.87 -30.93 -37.00
CA GLU A 207 11.87 -30.01 -36.46
C GLU A 207 11.49 -29.55 -35.05
N GLY A 208 10.21 -29.23 -34.82
CA GLY A 208 9.68 -28.86 -33.53
C GLY A 208 9.90 -29.93 -32.46
N GLU A 209 9.66 -31.20 -32.78
CA GLU A 209 9.92 -32.33 -31.88
C GLU A 209 11.41 -32.48 -31.55
N GLU A 210 12.31 -32.26 -32.51
CA GLU A 210 13.74 -32.29 -32.24
C GLU A 210 14.18 -31.15 -31.31
N VAL A 211 13.65 -29.93 -31.51
CA VAL A 211 13.91 -28.81 -30.61
C VAL A 211 13.32 -29.07 -29.21
N LYS A 212 12.14 -29.69 -29.09
CA LYS A 212 11.58 -30.13 -27.79
C LYS A 212 12.52 -31.11 -27.08
N LYS A 213 13.11 -32.08 -27.80
CA LYS A 213 14.10 -32.99 -27.21
C LYS A 213 15.33 -32.25 -26.70
N GLN A 214 15.82 -31.25 -27.43
CA GLN A 214 16.93 -30.40 -26.98
C GLN A 214 16.57 -29.61 -25.72
N ILE A 215 15.37 -29.04 -25.68
CA ILE A 215 14.83 -28.34 -24.51
C ILE A 215 14.72 -29.28 -23.30
N ASN A 216 14.17 -30.47 -23.48
CA ASN A 216 14.06 -31.46 -22.40
C ASN A 216 15.43 -31.88 -21.87
N ARG A 217 16.41 -32.13 -22.75
CA ARG A 217 17.80 -32.42 -22.37
C ARG A 217 18.42 -31.27 -21.58
N TYR A 218 18.19 -30.03 -22.02
CA TYR A 218 18.63 -28.83 -21.30
C TYR A 218 18.05 -28.77 -19.89
N CYS A 219 16.73 -28.97 -19.73
CA CYS A 219 16.08 -28.96 -18.42
C CYS A 219 16.66 -30.03 -17.49
N VAL A 220 16.81 -31.27 -17.97
CA VAL A 220 17.34 -32.38 -17.16
C VAL A 220 18.79 -32.15 -16.75
N SER A 221 19.62 -31.59 -17.64
CA SER A 221 21.04 -31.36 -17.35
C SER A 221 21.31 -30.26 -16.33
N HIS A 222 20.37 -29.34 -16.13
CA HIS A 222 20.54 -28.18 -15.24
C HIS A 222 19.49 -28.13 -14.12
N GLU A 223 18.71 -29.18 -13.91
CA GLU A 223 17.65 -29.22 -12.88
C GLU A 223 18.19 -29.04 -11.46
N ASN A 224 19.39 -29.56 -11.21
CA ASN A 224 20.05 -29.50 -9.91
C ASN A 224 21.05 -28.34 -9.79
N ASP A 225 21.16 -27.50 -10.83
CA ASP A 225 22.07 -26.36 -10.80
C ASP A 225 21.54 -25.31 -9.83
N GLU A 226 22.38 -24.97 -8.86
CA GLU A 226 21.93 -24.23 -7.70
C GLU A 226 21.44 -22.81 -8.04
N PHE A 227 22.07 -22.16 -9.00
CA PHE A 227 21.77 -20.79 -9.42
C PHE A 227 21.17 -20.74 -10.83
N ILE A 228 20.33 -21.72 -11.20
CA ILE A 228 19.61 -21.70 -12.47
C ILE A 228 18.34 -20.83 -12.37
N LEU A 229 17.95 -20.15 -13.46
CA LEU A 229 16.70 -19.40 -13.50
C LEU A 229 15.50 -20.36 -13.66
N THR A 230 14.87 -20.70 -12.55
CA THR A 230 13.64 -21.49 -12.52
C THR A 230 12.41 -20.67 -12.93
N ARG A 231 11.32 -21.36 -13.28
CA ARG A 231 10.03 -20.72 -13.58
C ARG A 231 9.48 -19.94 -12.40
N GLU A 232 9.62 -20.49 -11.20
CA GLU A 232 9.21 -19.84 -9.96
C GLU A 232 9.97 -18.52 -9.76
N LEU A 233 11.31 -18.57 -9.86
CA LEU A 233 12.14 -17.38 -9.71
C LEU A 233 11.87 -16.35 -10.80
N TYR A 234 11.65 -16.78 -12.04
CA TYR A 234 11.25 -15.90 -13.14
C TYR A 234 9.96 -15.12 -12.84
N LEU A 235 8.94 -15.81 -12.33
CA LEU A 235 7.67 -15.17 -11.96
C LEU A 235 7.84 -14.22 -10.78
N ASP A 236 8.66 -14.60 -9.79
CA ASP A 236 8.95 -13.74 -8.64
C ASP A 236 9.74 -12.48 -9.06
N ILE A 237 10.70 -12.59 -9.97
CA ILE A 237 11.41 -11.43 -10.56
C ILE A 237 10.43 -10.48 -11.25
N LYS A 238 9.49 -11.00 -12.05
CA LYS A 238 8.46 -10.17 -12.69
C LYS A 238 7.58 -9.44 -11.69
N LYS A 239 7.31 -10.06 -10.54
CA LYS A 239 6.48 -9.51 -9.47
C LYS A 239 7.22 -8.46 -8.64
N THR A 240 8.46 -8.74 -8.25
CA THR A 240 9.26 -7.92 -7.32
C THR A 240 9.94 -6.73 -7.99
N GLN A 241 10.26 -6.83 -9.29
CA GLN A 241 10.93 -5.76 -10.04
C GLN A 241 10.31 -5.56 -11.44
N PRO A 242 9.02 -5.17 -11.53
CA PRO A 242 8.28 -5.14 -12.80
C PRO A 242 8.93 -4.24 -13.85
N THR A 243 9.50 -3.10 -13.45
CA THR A 243 10.12 -2.11 -14.33
C THR A 243 11.43 -2.58 -14.98
N THR A 244 12.22 -3.41 -14.30
CA THR A 244 13.53 -3.87 -14.78
C THR A 244 13.56 -5.35 -15.14
N SER A 245 12.47 -6.08 -14.87
CA SER A 245 12.36 -7.53 -15.09
C SER A 245 12.74 -7.96 -16.50
N SER A 246 12.24 -7.28 -17.54
CA SER A 246 12.52 -7.61 -18.95
C SER A 246 14.02 -7.59 -19.27
N TYR A 247 14.73 -6.55 -18.81
CA TYR A 247 16.17 -6.41 -19.03
C TYR A 247 16.96 -7.51 -18.31
N VAL A 248 16.61 -7.81 -17.06
CA VAL A 248 17.30 -8.85 -16.27
C VAL A 248 17.06 -10.24 -16.87
N ILE A 249 15.83 -10.53 -17.29
CA ILE A 249 15.48 -11.79 -17.96
C ILE A 249 16.26 -11.92 -19.27
N GLU A 250 16.26 -10.90 -20.11
CA GLU A 250 16.99 -10.90 -21.38
C GLU A 250 18.50 -11.15 -21.18
N LEU A 251 19.09 -10.50 -20.17
CA LEU A 251 20.51 -10.66 -19.86
C LEU A 251 20.84 -12.08 -19.43
N LEU A 252 19.94 -12.77 -18.72
CA LEU A 252 20.08 -14.16 -18.33
C LEU A 252 19.83 -15.11 -19.51
N THR A 253 18.79 -14.87 -20.33
CA THR A 253 18.39 -15.80 -21.40
C THR A 253 19.25 -15.70 -22.65
N ASN A 254 20.00 -14.61 -22.84
CA ASN A 254 20.98 -14.48 -23.92
C ASN A 254 22.23 -15.36 -23.74
N GLN A 255 22.41 -15.97 -22.57
CA GLN A 255 23.51 -16.90 -22.29
C GLN A 255 23.18 -18.32 -22.75
N PRO A 256 24.18 -19.16 -23.11
CA PRO A 256 23.94 -20.56 -23.47
C PRO A 256 23.30 -21.38 -22.34
N VAL A 257 23.60 -21.02 -21.10
CA VAL A 257 22.99 -21.56 -19.87
C VAL A 257 22.38 -20.39 -19.13
N VAL A 258 21.10 -20.48 -18.75
CA VAL A 258 20.37 -19.41 -18.07
C VAL A 258 20.69 -19.41 -16.57
N ALA A 259 21.98 -19.34 -16.26
CA ALA A 259 22.51 -19.33 -14.91
C ALA A 259 22.62 -17.89 -14.39
N ILE A 260 22.29 -17.71 -13.13
CA ILE A 260 22.60 -16.51 -12.38
C ILE A 260 24.07 -16.61 -11.99
N THR A 261 24.83 -15.61 -12.40
CA THR A 261 26.26 -15.49 -12.09
C THR A 261 26.46 -14.30 -11.18
N TYR A 262 27.66 -14.16 -10.61
CA TYR A 262 28.03 -12.96 -9.86
C TYR A 262 27.76 -11.65 -10.65
N GLN A 263 28.02 -11.66 -11.95
CA GLN A 263 27.80 -10.51 -12.83
C GLN A 263 26.33 -10.13 -12.97
N THR A 264 25.38 -11.01 -12.65
CA THR A 264 23.94 -10.80 -12.84
C THR A 264 23.16 -10.79 -11.52
N ALA A 265 23.70 -11.41 -10.48
CA ALA A 265 23.10 -11.55 -9.15
C ALA A 265 22.67 -10.21 -8.55
N HIS A 266 23.51 -9.18 -8.64
CA HIS A 266 23.22 -7.85 -8.07
C HIS A 266 22.04 -7.12 -8.75
N ARG A 267 21.54 -7.63 -9.87
CA ARG A 267 20.37 -7.08 -10.60
C ARG A 267 19.05 -7.77 -10.22
N ILE A 268 19.08 -8.77 -9.35
CA ILE A 268 17.92 -9.58 -8.96
C ILE A 268 17.46 -9.17 -7.56
N GLN A 269 16.22 -8.70 -7.46
CA GLN A 269 15.57 -8.23 -6.22
C GLN A 269 14.55 -9.24 -5.66
N SER A 270 14.48 -10.44 -6.23
CA SER A 270 13.65 -11.53 -5.72
C SER A 270 14.08 -11.92 -4.29
N GLU A 271 13.15 -11.88 -3.34
CA GLU A 271 13.46 -12.29 -1.96
C GLU A 271 13.86 -13.77 -1.87
N LEU A 272 13.24 -14.63 -2.69
CA LEU A 272 13.56 -16.06 -2.76
C LEU A 272 15.05 -16.26 -3.12
N PHE A 273 15.50 -15.54 -4.14
CA PHE A 273 16.91 -15.55 -4.55
C PHE A 273 17.82 -14.92 -3.48
N LEU A 274 17.46 -13.73 -2.98
CA LEU A 274 18.27 -12.99 -2.02
C LEU A 274 18.51 -13.77 -0.72
N LYS A 275 17.48 -14.42 -0.17
CA LYS A 275 17.62 -15.27 1.03
C LYS A 275 18.58 -16.43 0.78
N LYS A 276 18.47 -17.09 -0.38
CA LYS A 276 19.34 -18.21 -0.77
C LYS A 276 20.81 -17.77 -0.90
N ILE A 277 21.07 -16.71 -1.67
CA ILE A 277 22.45 -16.26 -1.91
C ILE A 277 23.09 -15.67 -0.64
N LEU A 278 22.35 -14.90 0.15
CA LEU A 278 22.87 -14.31 1.39
C LEU A 278 23.17 -15.37 2.45
N PHE A 279 22.40 -16.46 2.50
CA PHE A 279 22.73 -17.60 3.36
C PHE A 279 24.09 -18.20 3.00
N LYS A 280 24.37 -18.39 1.70
CA LYS A 280 25.68 -18.88 1.25
C LYS A 280 26.82 -17.91 1.57
N ILE A 281 26.60 -16.61 1.39
CA ILE A 281 27.58 -15.59 1.74
C ILE A 281 27.86 -15.65 3.25
N LYS A 282 26.80 -15.70 4.07
CA LYS A 282 26.89 -15.76 5.54
C LYS A 282 27.78 -16.91 6.03
N LEU A 283 27.72 -18.09 5.40
CA LEU A 283 28.53 -19.24 5.79
C LEU A 283 30.05 -19.04 5.61
N LYS A 284 30.46 -18.03 4.84
CA LYS A 284 31.85 -17.75 4.49
C LYS A 284 32.37 -16.43 5.06
N LEU A 285 31.53 -15.66 5.77
CA LEU A 285 31.93 -14.42 6.42
C LEU A 285 32.38 -14.68 7.85
N GLU A 286 33.47 -14.04 8.25
CA GLU A 286 34.09 -14.16 9.57
C GLU A 286 33.88 -12.93 10.46
N SER A 287 33.71 -11.73 9.88
CA SER A 287 33.61 -10.49 10.67
C SER A 287 32.24 -9.81 10.58
N ILE A 288 31.38 -10.29 9.68
CA ILE A 288 30.05 -9.72 9.41
C ILE A 288 28.98 -10.78 9.70
N GLU A 289 27.94 -10.38 10.41
CA GLU A 289 26.73 -11.17 10.59
C GLU A 289 25.59 -10.62 9.74
N ILE A 290 25.11 -11.42 8.79
CA ILE A 290 23.89 -11.09 8.02
C ILE A 290 22.67 -11.45 8.87
N LEU A 291 21.83 -10.43 9.12
CA LEU A 291 20.65 -10.52 9.97
C LEU A 291 19.39 -10.80 9.15
N ASP A 292 19.14 -10.00 8.10
CA ASP A 292 17.92 -10.12 7.29
C ASP A 292 18.04 -9.42 5.92
N VAL A 293 17.06 -9.65 5.04
CA VAL A 293 16.85 -8.92 3.79
C VAL A 293 15.40 -8.47 3.67
N ILE A 294 15.18 -7.15 3.65
CA ILE A 294 13.84 -6.55 3.62
C ILE A 294 13.84 -5.38 2.64
N ASN A 295 12.85 -5.34 1.75
CA ASN A 295 12.61 -4.23 0.82
C ASN A 295 13.84 -3.83 -0.02
N GLY A 296 14.63 -4.81 -0.47
CA GLY A 296 15.84 -4.55 -1.28
C GLY A 296 17.04 -4.04 -0.48
N TYR A 297 17.03 -4.15 0.85
CA TYR A 297 18.17 -3.85 1.73
C TYR A 297 18.64 -5.09 2.47
N VAL A 298 19.96 -5.25 2.57
CA VAL A 298 20.61 -6.23 3.44
C VAL A 298 20.90 -5.56 4.78
N TYR A 299 20.42 -6.19 5.85
CA TYR A 299 20.68 -5.79 7.24
C TYR A 299 21.79 -6.66 7.80
N TYR A 300 22.83 -6.04 8.33
CA TYR A 300 23.99 -6.75 8.85
C TYR A 300 24.60 -6.05 10.07
N SER A 301 25.33 -6.79 10.88
CA SER A 301 26.12 -6.28 12.00
C SER A 301 27.60 -6.64 11.81
N LEU A 302 28.49 -5.91 12.49
CA LEU A 302 29.89 -6.29 12.59
C LEU A 302 30.11 -7.01 13.91
N LEU A 303 30.67 -8.22 13.89
CA LEU A 303 30.86 -9.03 15.11
C LEU A 303 31.73 -8.32 16.16
N LYS A 304 32.67 -7.48 15.71
CA LYS A 304 33.52 -6.64 16.59
C LYS A 304 32.81 -5.39 17.15
N LYS A 305 31.63 -5.02 16.63
CA LYS A 305 30.86 -3.83 17.02
C LYS A 305 29.41 -4.22 17.35
N GLN A 306 29.25 -4.91 18.47
CA GLN A 306 27.94 -5.36 18.93
C GLN A 306 26.97 -4.19 19.16
N GLY A 307 25.70 -4.44 18.90
CA GLY A 307 24.60 -3.50 19.16
C GLY A 307 24.30 -2.51 18.03
N TYR A 308 25.08 -2.48 16.96
CA TYR A 308 24.83 -1.64 15.79
C TYR A 308 24.37 -2.48 14.60
N VAL A 309 23.29 -2.03 13.97
CA VAL A 309 22.75 -2.63 12.75
C VAL A 309 22.97 -1.67 11.59
N PHE A 310 23.56 -2.19 10.52
CA PHE A 310 23.75 -1.49 9.27
C PHE A 310 22.76 -2.00 8.24
N LYS A 311 22.37 -1.12 7.33
CA LYS A 311 21.60 -1.49 6.13
C LYS A 311 22.31 -0.96 4.89
N THR A 312 22.30 -1.75 3.82
CA THR A 312 22.85 -1.34 2.52
C THR A 312 21.98 -1.92 1.40
N PRO A 313 21.85 -1.26 0.24
CA PRO A 313 21.12 -1.82 -0.90
C PRO A 313 21.68 -3.20 -1.30
N THR A 314 20.78 -4.15 -1.59
CA THR A 314 21.14 -5.54 -1.98
C THR A 314 22.05 -5.59 -3.20
N SER A 315 21.81 -4.72 -4.19
CA SER A 315 22.64 -4.63 -5.39
C SER A 315 24.09 -4.28 -5.05
N ILE A 316 24.29 -3.31 -4.16
CA ILE A 316 25.62 -2.85 -3.74
C ILE A 316 26.30 -3.92 -2.88
N PHE A 317 25.57 -4.54 -1.95
CA PHE A 317 26.09 -5.65 -1.16
C PHE A 317 26.55 -6.81 -2.04
N LEU A 318 25.74 -7.21 -3.01
CA LEU A 318 26.07 -8.32 -3.92
C LEU A 318 27.19 -7.99 -4.89
N ILE A 319 27.45 -6.72 -5.22
CA ILE A 319 28.66 -6.34 -5.96
C ILE A 319 29.90 -6.62 -5.12
N SER A 320 29.95 -6.19 -3.85
CA SER A 320 31.17 -6.39 -3.05
C SER A 320 31.33 -7.80 -2.47
N PHE A 321 30.23 -8.46 -2.11
CA PHE A 321 30.25 -9.78 -1.43
C PHE A 321 29.77 -10.95 -2.28
N GLY A 322 29.12 -10.70 -3.43
CA GLY A 322 28.39 -11.73 -4.16
C GLY A 322 29.28 -12.84 -4.73
N GLN A 323 30.51 -12.53 -5.14
CA GLN A 323 31.41 -13.51 -5.76
C GLN A 323 31.69 -14.71 -4.85
N ILE A 324 31.71 -14.50 -3.53
CA ILE A 324 31.90 -15.54 -2.51
C ILE A 324 30.85 -16.66 -2.64
N ALA A 325 29.62 -16.34 -3.06
CA ALA A 325 28.56 -17.33 -3.19
C ALA A 325 28.74 -18.27 -4.40
N PHE A 326 29.46 -17.81 -5.42
CA PHE A 326 29.61 -18.50 -6.72
C PHE A 326 30.95 -19.21 -6.86
N ASP A 327 31.99 -18.75 -6.17
CA ASP A 327 33.34 -19.32 -6.25
C ASP A 327 33.73 -19.90 -4.88
N SER A 328 33.93 -21.23 -4.84
CA SER A 328 34.35 -21.94 -3.62
C SER A 328 35.76 -21.56 -3.16
N CYS A 329 36.62 -21.13 -4.08
CA CYS A 329 38.02 -20.80 -3.81
C CYS A 329 38.24 -19.29 -3.59
N TYR A 330 37.23 -18.45 -3.81
CA TYR A 330 37.35 -17.01 -3.63
C TYR A 330 37.45 -16.64 -2.15
N VAL A 331 38.57 -16.04 -1.77
CA VAL A 331 38.82 -15.48 -0.44
C VAL A 331 38.56 -13.99 -0.50
N ILE A 332 37.54 -13.52 0.21
CA ILE A 332 37.23 -12.08 0.26
C ILE A 332 38.12 -11.36 1.28
N ASN A 333 38.54 -10.15 0.92
CA ASN A 333 39.01 -9.18 1.90
C ASN A 333 37.82 -8.39 2.44
N GLU A 334 37.21 -8.85 3.54
CA GLU A 334 36.00 -8.23 4.11
C GLU A 334 36.19 -6.75 4.44
N LYS A 335 37.40 -6.35 4.88
CA LYS A 335 37.70 -4.95 5.18
C LYS A 335 37.60 -4.09 3.93
N MET A 336 38.16 -4.52 2.82
CA MET A 336 38.08 -3.80 1.54
C MET A 336 36.64 -3.77 1.03
N ALA A 337 35.90 -4.87 1.14
CA ALA A 337 34.49 -4.94 0.74
C ALA A 337 33.59 -4.01 1.58
N ILE A 338 33.83 -3.91 2.89
CA ILE A 338 33.15 -2.94 3.77
C ILE A 338 33.46 -1.50 3.33
N GLN A 339 34.71 -1.21 2.97
CA GLN A 339 35.10 0.11 2.46
C GLN A 339 34.39 0.47 1.15
N GLU A 340 34.20 -0.49 0.24
CA GLU A 340 33.47 -0.25 -1.01
C GLU A 340 31.98 0.09 -0.76
N ILE A 341 31.32 -0.63 0.15
CA ILE A 341 29.89 -0.42 0.43
C ILE A 341 29.61 0.71 1.42
N SER A 342 30.64 1.29 2.05
CA SER A 342 30.45 2.21 3.17
C SER A 342 29.67 3.46 2.81
N ASN A 343 29.85 3.95 1.57
CA ASN A 343 29.18 5.17 1.10
C ASN A 343 27.66 4.99 0.98
N SER A 344 27.21 3.78 0.67
CA SER A 344 25.79 3.43 0.50
C SER A 344 25.21 2.69 1.71
N THR A 345 26.02 2.48 2.74
CA THR A 345 25.58 1.91 4.01
C THR A 345 25.02 3.01 4.89
N GLU A 346 23.95 2.69 5.62
CA GLU A 346 23.37 3.53 6.67
C GLU A 346 23.33 2.76 7.99
N ILE A 347 23.31 3.48 9.11
CA ILE A 347 23.01 2.87 10.42
C ILE A 347 21.49 2.82 10.57
N ASP A 348 20.95 1.64 10.83
CA ASP A 348 19.54 1.46 11.18
C ASP A 348 19.36 1.73 12.68
N ILE A 349 19.08 2.99 13.02
CA ILE A 349 18.90 3.42 14.43
C ILE A 349 17.77 2.65 15.12
N PRO A 350 16.56 2.50 14.55
CA PRO A 350 15.48 1.71 15.17
C PRO A 350 15.84 0.27 15.53
N LYS A 351 16.67 -0.41 14.71
CA LYS A 351 17.07 -1.80 14.96
C LYS A 351 18.35 -1.93 15.79
N SER A 352 19.09 -0.84 16.00
CA SER A 352 20.29 -0.85 16.81
C SER A 352 19.93 -0.84 18.30
N SER A 353 20.47 -1.77 19.08
CA SER A 353 20.29 -1.79 20.53
C SER A 353 21.22 -0.81 21.26
N ALA A 354 22.32 -0.41 20.60
CA ALA A 354 23.22 0.62 21.08
C ALA A 354 22.86 1.98 20.48
N ASN A 355 22.87 3.01 21.31
CA ASN A 355 22.64 4.38 20.88
C ASN A 355 23.85 4.90 20.08
N VAL A 356 23.60 5.34 18.85
CA VAL A 356 24.63 5.91 17.96
C VAL A 356 25.23 7.20 18.55
N TYR A 357 24.45 7.95 19.32
CA TYR A 357 24.94 9.19 19.95
C TYR A 357 25.96 8.93 21.07
N ASP A 358 26.03 7.71 21.59
CA ASP A 358 26.94 7.37 22.69
C ASP A 358 28.27 6.78 22.20
N ILE A 359 28.38 6.46 20.89
CA ILE A 359 29.57 5.83 20.26
C ILE A 359 30.87 6.55 20.64
N PHE A 360 30.82 7.88 20.61
CA PHE A 360 32.00 8.71 20.76
C PHE A 360 32.19 9.28 22.16
N GLU A 361 31.22 9.17 23.06
CA GLU A 361 31.27 9.83 24.37
C GLU A 361 32.55 9.47 25.12
N THR A 362 32.81 8.16 25.31
CA THR A 362 34.00 7.71 26.05
C THR A 362 35.32 7.98 25.33
N LYS A 363 35.33 8.13 24.01
CA LYS A 363 36.55 8.33 23.20
C LYS A 363 36.90 9.78 22.98
N ILE A 364 35.90 10.65 22.79
CA ILE A 364 36.05 12.11 22.74
C ILE A 364 36.51 12.61 24.10
N ASN A 365 35.87 12.17 25.19
CA ASN A 365 36.25 12.56 26.55
C ASN A 365 37.72 12.22 26.89
N LYS A 366 38.29 11.20 26.25
CA LYS A 366 39.71 10.82 26.42
C LYS A 366 40.67 11.61 25.53
N LYS A 367 40.20 12.14 24.40
CA LYS A 367 41.04 12.80 23.37
C LYS A 367 40.86 14.32 23.29
N SER A 368 39.87 14.87 23.97
CA SER A 368 39.53 16.28 23.91
C SER A 368 38.77 16.71 25.16
N ASP A 369 38.67 18.02 25.35
CA ASP A 369 37.94 18.64 26.46
C ASP A 369 36.43 18.72 26.21
N TYR A 370 35.94 18.20 25.08
CA TYR A 370 34.53 18.20 24.75
C TYR A 370 33.83 16.98 25.36
N LYS A 371 32.61 17.20 25.86
CA LYS A 371 31.71 16.15 26.36
C LYS A 371 30.37 16.29 25.66
N LEU A 372 29.64 15.18 25.51
CA LEU A 372 28.26 15.25 25.02
C LEU A 372 27.42 16.11 25.99
N TYR A 373 26.76 17.13 25.46
CA TYR A 373 25.99 18.07 26.28
C TYR A 373 24.60 17.50 26.54
N ASN A 374 24.23 17.40 27.83
CA ASN A 374 22.91 16.95 28.27
C ASN A 374 22.20 18.09 29.03
N PRO A 375 21.34 18.87 28.37
CA PRO A 375 20.69 20.04 28.95
C PRO A 375 19.88 19.75 30.21
N ASN A 376 19.30 18.55 30.33
CA ASN A 376 18.46 18.15 31.46
C ASN A 376 19.26 18.16 32.76
N LYS A 377 20.56 17.85 32.62
CA LYS A 377 21.55 17.85 33.70
C LYS A 377 22.24 19.20 33.89
N ASP A 378 22.03 20.18 33.01
CA ASP A 378 22.60 21.52 33.15
C ASP A 378 21.88 22.29 34.28
N LYS A 379 22.55 22.34 35.44
CA LYS A 379 22.08 23.09 36.60
C LYS A 379 22.04 24.58 36.35
N LYS A 380 22.98 25.18 35.61
CA LYS A 380 22.98 26.63 35.36
C LYS A 380 21.76 27.04 34.55
N LEU A 381 21.38 26.20 33.58
CA LEU A 381 20.23 26.45 32.72
C LEU A 381 18.91 26.21 33.47
N ASN A 382 18.76 25.08 34.18
CA ASN A 382 17.49 24.66 34.76
C ASN A 382 17.29 25.05 36.24
N ALA A 383 18.33 25.37 37.02
CA ALA A 383 18.19 25.70 38.44
C ALA A 383 17.40 26.99 38.72
N PRO A 384 17.51 28.07 37.94
CA PRO A 384 16.70 29.28 38.16
C PRO A 384 15.20 28.96 38.09
N ILE A 385 14.79 28.20 37.07
CA ILE A 385 13.39 27.78 36.86
C ILE A 385 12.94 26.84 37.98
N LYS A 386 13.75 25.81 38.31
CA LYS A 386 13.46 24.89 39.42
C LYS A 386 13.31 25.62 40.76
N THR A 387 14.09 26.68 40.97
CA THR A 387 14.00 27.54 42.17
C THR A 387 12.70 28.34 42.18
N GLN A 388 12.30 28.91 41.04
CA GLN A 388 11.02 29.61 40.91
C GLN A 388 9.83 28.68 41.17
N ILE A 389 9.81 27.49 40.56
CA ILE A 389 8.79 26.46 40.81
C ILE A 389 8.75 26.11 42.30
N LYS A 390 9.91 25.89 42.94
CA LYS A 390 9.99 25.61 44.38
C LYS A 390 9.40 26.74 45.23
N ASN A 391 9.68 28.00 44.88
CA ASN A 391 9.15 29.17 45.59
C ASN A 391 7.63 29.26 45.44
N ILE A 392 7.09 29.09 44.24
CA ILE A 392 5.63 29.10 43.98
C ILE A 392 4.94 27.96 44.73
N ASN A 393 5.51 26.75 44.69
CA ASN A 393 4.97 25.60 45.43
C ASN A 393 5.00 25.84 46.95
N SER A 394 6.03 26.51 47.47
CA SER A 394 6.08 26.91 48.88
C SER A 394 5.00 27.93 49.21
N GLU A 395 4.74 28.90 48.33
CA GLU A 395 3.68 29.89 48.48
C GLU A 395 2.29 29.24 48.49
N MET A 396 2.01 28.36 47.53
CA MET A 396 0.78 27.57 47.47
C MET A 396 0.57 26.72 48.73
N ASN A 397 1.64 26.10 49.25
CA ASN A 397 1.58 25.34 50.48
C ASN A 397 1.29 26.23 51.69
N ASN A 398 1.91 27.41 51.77
CA ASN A 398 1.62 28.38 52.84
C ASN A 398 0.15 28.81 52.82
N ILE A 399 -0.42 29.09 51.64
CA ILE A 399 -1.83 29.45 51.47
C ILE A 399 -2.75 28.33 51.96
N LYS A 400 -2.43 27.08 51.58
CA LYS A 400 -3.18 25.90 52.04
C LYS A 400 -3.15 25.80 53.57
N VAL A 401 -1.98 25.94 54.18
CA VAL A 401 -1.81 25.90 55.64
C VAL A 401 -2.55 27.04 56.34
N ILE A 402 -2.54 28.26 55.77
CA ILE A 402 -3.35 29.38 56.30
C ILE A 402 -4.81 29.00 56.31
N ASN A 403 -5.36 28.53 55.19
CA ASN A 403 -6.77 28.16 55.08
C ASN A 403 -7.15 27.03 56.04
N ASP A 404 -6.30 26.00 56.17
CA ASP A 404 -6.54 24.87 57.08
C ASP A 404 -6.58 25.35 58.55
N ILE A 405 -5.62 26.18 58.98
CA ILE A 405 -5.58 26.69 60.36
C ILE A 405 -6.71 27.70 60.60
N LYS A 406 -6.97 28.60 59.65
CA LYS A 406 -8.08 29.57 59.68
C LYS A 406 -9.41 28.85 59.88
N ASN A 407 -9.72 27.87 59.03
CA ASN A 407 -10.96 27.12 59.11
C ASN A 407 -11.07 26.35 60.43
N ASN A 408 -9.95 25.81 60.94
CA ASN A 408 -9.93 25.18 62.26
C ASN A 408 -10.32 26.17 63.37
N ILE A 409 -9.73 27.38 63.38
CA ILE A 409 -10.03 28.41 64.38
C ILE A 409 -11.50 28.85 64.27
N LEU A 410 -11.96 29.20 63.07
CA LEU A 410 -13.33 29.66 62.83
C LEU A 410 -14.37 28.60 63.22
N ASN A 411 -14.15 27.33 62.88
CA ASN A 411 -15.06 26.24 63.24
C ASN A 411 -15.15 26.04 64.76
N GLU A 412 -14.03 26.12 65.47
CA GLU A 412 -14.05 26.01 66.94
C GLU A 412 -14.74 27.23 67.56
N TRP A 413 -14.52 28.43 67.03
CA TRP A 413 -15.23 29.63 67.44
C TRP A 413 -16.74 29.58 67.19
N GLU A 414 -17.17 29.03 66.05
CA GLU A 414 -18.57 28.80 65.74
C GLU A 414 -19.21 27.78 66.69
N ARG A 415 -18.50 26.69 67.00
CA ARG A 415 -18.96 25.69 67.99
C ARG A 415 -19.17 26.32 69.37
N VAL A 416 -18.21 27.11 69.83
CA VAL A 416 -18.33 27.84 71.11
C VAL A 416 -19.51 28.80 71.07
N GLN A 417 -19.70 29.51 69.96
CA GLN A 417 -20.83 30.41 69.81
C GLN A 417 -22.16 29.64 69.90
N LYS A 418 -22.30 28.51 69.21
CA LYS A 418 -23.48 27.64 69.31
C LYS A 418 -23.76 27.17 70.75
N VAL A 419 -22.73 26.72 71.47
CA VAL A 419 -22.90 26.32 72.89
C VAL A 419 -23.36 27.50 73.74
N ASN A 420 -22.83 28.70 73.49
CA ASN A 420 -23.24 29.91 74.21
C ASN A 420 -24.68 30.29 73.89
N ASP A 421 -25.08 30.25 72.62
CA ASP A 421 -26.44 30.56 72.15
C ASP A 421 -27.46 29.56 72.69
N GLU A 422 -27.14 28.26 72.70
CA GLU A 422 -27.98 27.22 73.32
C GLU A 422 -28.12 27.44 74.83
N SER A 423 -27.04 27.86 75.49
CA SER A 423 -27.05 28.22 76.91
C SER A 423 -27.92 29.45 77.17
N ASP A 424 -27.88 30.47 76.30
CA ASP A 424 -28.75 31.66 76.38
C ASP A 424 -30.22 31.27 76.20
N LEU A 425 -30.53 30.48 75.17
CA LEU A 425 -31.90 29.98 74.94
C LEU A 425 -32.43 29.16 76.12
N PHE A 426 -31.58 28.31 76.72
CA PHE A 426 -31.95 27.55 77.90
C PHE A 426 -32.19 28.46 79.12
N TYR A 427 -31.34 29.47 79.32
CA TYR A 427 -31.53 30.49 80.36
C TYR A 427 -32.85 31.25 80.16
N ASP A 428 -33.13 31.71 78.94
CA ASP A 428 -34.36 32.45 78.60
C ASP A 428 -35.60 31.59 78.86
N ARG A 429 -35.56 30.29 78.51
CA ARG A 429 -36.62 29.34 78.86
C ARG A 429 -36.80 29.21 80.36
N LEU A 430 -35.73 29.03 81.13
CA LEU A 430 -35.80 28.96 82.60
C LEU A 430 -36.36 30.25 83.20
N ASN A 431 -36.00 31.41 82.65
CA ASN A 431 -36.50 32.70 83.10
C ASN A 431 -38.00 32.86 82.82
N PHE A 432 -38.49 32.34 81.68
CA PHE A 432 -39.90 32.38 81.30
C PHE A 432 -40.81 31.58 82.24
N TYR A 433 -40.35 30.43 82.75
CA TYR A 433 -41.16 29.56 83.63
C TYR A 433 -41.12 29.96 85.12
N ASN A 434 -40.37 30.99 85.50
CA ASN A 434 -40.16 31.36 86.91
C ASN A 434 -41.08 32.50 87.38
N THR A 435 -42.30 32.13 87.81
CA THR A 435 -43.27 33.01 88.47
C THR A 435 -43.27 32.90 90.00
N ILE A 436 -42.36 32.13 90.61
CA ILE A 436 -42.30 31.89 92.06
C ILE A 436 -40.98 32.45 92.64
N ASP A 437 -41.07 33.24 93.72
CA ASP A 437 -39.94 33.97 94.33
C ASP A 437 -38.77 33.07 94.79
N SER A 438 -39.04 31.79 95.09
CA SER A 438 -38.00 30.80 95.45
C SER A 438 -37.03 30.49 94.30
N ASN A 439 -37.37 30.81 93.05
CA ASN A 439 -36.54 30.47 91.88
C ASN A 439 -35.60 31.60 91.43
N LYS A 440 -35.75 32.83 91.95
CA LYS A 440 -34.83 33.95 91.63
C LYS A 440 -33.39 33.66 92.08
N TYR A 441 -33.23 32.99 93.22
CA TYR A 441 -31.91 32.59 93.73
C TYR A 441 -31.25 31.51 92.86
N PHE A 442 -32.01 30.52 92.39
CA PHE A 442 -31.49 29.49 91.49
C PHE A 442 -31.17 30.05 90.10
N LEU A 443 -31.99 30.99 89.58
CA LEU A 443 -31.68 31.70 88.33
C LEU A 443 -30.41 32.54 88.43
N SER A 444 -30.19 33.25 89.54
CA SER A 444 -28.98 34.05 89.71
C SER A 444 -27.72 33.19 89.87
N LEU A 445 -27.81 32.06 90.59
CA LEU A 445 -26.74 31.04 90.64
C LEU A 445 -26.49 30.41 89.27
N PHE A 446 -27.53 30.05 88.54
CA PHE A 446 -27.41 29.47 87.21
C PHE A 446 -26.81 30.47 86.22
N LYS A 447 -27.21 31.74 86.28
CA LYS A 447 -26.60 32.83 85.51
C LYS A 447 -25.11 32.99 85.85
N PHE A 448 -24.77 32.94 87.13
CA PHE A 448 -23.39 33.04 87.58
C PHE A 448 -22.53 31.86 87.08
N GLU A 449 -23.02 30.63 87.23
CA GLU A 449 -22.39 29.41 86.71
C GLU A 449 -22.30 29.42 85.18
N GLN A 450 -23.32 29.90 84.48
CA GLN A 450 -23.24 30.09 83.02
C GLN A 450 -22.17 31.11 82.65
N VAL A 451 -22.09 32.26 83.34
CA VAL A 451 -21.05 33.27 83.09
C VAL A 451 -19.65 32.69 83.34
N LEU A 452 -19.47 31.89 84.39
CA LEU A 452 -18.20 31.21 84.67
C LEU A 452 -17.87 30.15 83.62
N ASN A 453 -18.84 29.32 83.24
CA ASN A 453 -18.66 28.29 82.20
C ASN A 453 -18.42 28.93 80.83
N ARG A 454 -19.06 30.05 80.51
CA ARG A 454 -18.76 30.86 79.33
C ARG A 454 -17.35 31.37 79.35
N LYS A 455 -16.89 31.97 80.46
CA LYS A 455 -15.49 32.39 80.60
C LYS A 455 -14.51 31.22 80.45
N LYS A 456 -14.84 30.05 81.00
CA LYS A 456 -14.02 28.85 80.91
C LYS A 456 -13.95 28.28 79.47
N LEU A 457 -15.08 28.17 78.79
CA LEU A 457 -15.15 27.78 77.38
C LEU A 457 -14.45 28.81 76.50
N PHE A 458 -14.71 30.10 76.72
CA PHE A 458 -14.04 31.19 76.02
C PHE A 458 -12.53 31.11 76.17
N HIS A 459 -12.01 30.89 77.38
CA HIS A 459 -10.56 30.69 77.61
C HIS A 459 -10.01 29.41 76.95
N GLN A 460 -10.70 28.28 77.10
CA GLN A 460 -10.25 27.00 76.54
C GLN A 460 -10.12 27.07 75.01
N TYR A 461 -11.10 27.70 74.36
CA TYR A 461 -11.19 27.78 72.90
C TYR A 461 -10.60 29.08 72.31
N ASN A 462 -10.18 30.06 73.11
CA ASN A 462 -9.38 31.22 72.64
C ASN A 462 -7.88 31.05 72.84
N SER A 463 -7.43 29.86 73.26
CA SER A 463 -6.00 29.51 73.37
C SER A 463 -5.30 29.29 72.01
N PHE A 464 -5.81 29.88 70.93
CA PHE A 464 -5.24 29.75 69.58
C PHE A 464 -4.06 30.67 69.31
N SER A 465 -3.54 31.39 70.30
CA SER A 465 -2.45 32.36 70.11
C SER A 465 -1.25 31.78 69.33
N SER A 466 -0.89 30.51 69.59
CA SER A 466 0.18 29.83 68.84
C SER A 466 -0.18 29.52 67.38
N LYS A 467 -1.45 29.15 67.11
CA LYS A 467 -1.96 28.91 65.76
C LYS A 467 -2.12 30.22 64.98
N ILE A 468 -2.63 31.27 65.62
CA ILE A 468 -2.78 32.61 65.04
C ILE A 468 -1.41 33.20 64.71
N LEU A 469 -0.43 33.10 65.62
CA LEU A 469 0.94 33.53 65.35
C LEU A 469 1.59 32.72 64.21
N LYS A 470 1.23 31.45 64.07
CA LYS A 470 1.67 30.64 62.92
C LYS A 470 1.02 31.13 61.61
N VAL A 471 -0.25 31.49 61.64
CA VAL A 471 -0.99 32.05 60.51
C VAL A 471 -0.46 33.44 60.12
N SER A 472 -0.17 34.32 61.08
CA SER A 472 0.39 35.65 60.81
C SER A 472 1.70 35.55 60.02
N ARG A 473 2.63 34.70 60.48
CA ARG A 473 3.89 34.42 59.79
C ARG A 473 3.69 33.93 58.35
N PHE A 474 2.66 33.11 58.10
CA PHE A 474 2.36 32.68 56.74
C PHE A 474 1.74 33.80 55.90
N TYR A 475 0.85 34.64 56.46
CA TYR A 475 0.36 35.85 55.78
C TYR A 475 1.51 36.77 55.38
N GLN A 476 2.50 36.96 56.26
CA GLN A 476 3.72 37.71 55.93
C GLN A 476 4.48 37.05 54.76
N ALA A 477 4.66 35.72 54.80
CA ALA A 477 5.36 34.97 53.76
C ALA A 477 4.67 35.01 52.38
N VAL A 478 3.36 35.25 52.33
CA VAL A 478 2.58 35.41 51.08
C VAL A 478 2.31 36.88 50.72
N GLY A 479 3.01 37.83 51.34
CA GLY A 479 2.97 39.26 50.98
C GLY A 479 1.88 40.10 51.68
N TYR A 480 1.16 39.55 52.65
CA TYR A 480 0.12 40.25 53.43
C TYR A 480 0.69 40.78 54.76
N GLU A 481 1.77 41.57 54.68
CA GLU A 481 2.52 42.04 55.85
C GLU A 481 1.66 42.86 56.83
N LYS A 482 0.75 43.69 56.30
CA LYS A 482 -0.16 44.48 57.13
C LYS A 482 -1.06 43.58 57.99
N VAL A 483 -1.71 42.59 57.37
CA VAL A 483 -2.57 41.61 58.08
C VAL A 483 -1.78 40.86 59.14
N SER A 484 -0.55 40.43 58.81
CA SER A 484 0.35 39.79 59.79
C SER A 484 0.64 40.68 61.00
N LYS A 485 0.99 41.95 60.77
CA LYS A 485 1.28 42.90 61.85
C LYS A 485 0.05 43.19 62.70
N ASP A 486 -1.11 43.38 62.07
CA ASP A 486 -2.37 43.63 62.76
C ASP A 486 -2.75 42.41 63.65
N MET A 487 -2.55 41.18 63.16
CA MET A 487 -2.72 39.95 63.95
C MET A 487 -1.76 39.88 65.14
N GLU A 488 -0.49 40.20 64.92
CA GLU A 488 0.52 40.18 65.99
C GLU A 488 0.27 41.24 67.06
N MET A 489 -0.17 42.44 66.67
CA MET A 489 -0.55 43.50 67.58
C MET A 489 -1.76 43.11 68.43
N LEU A 490 -2.79 42.50 67.84
CA LEU A 490 -3.95 42.02 68.58
C LEU A 490 -3.59 40.95 69.61
N LEU A 491 -2.63 40.06 69.30
CA LEU A 491 -2.14 39.06 70.25
C LEU A 491 -1.37 39.66 71.44
N GLN A 492 -0.90 40.92 71.34
CA GLN A 492 -0.19 41.63 72.40
C GLN A 492 -1.13 42.43 73.31
N VAL A 493 -2.41 42.58 72.96
CA VAL A 493 -3.40 43.26 73.81
C VAL A 493 -3.57 42.46 75.10
N GLU A 494 -3.37 43.14 76.23
CA GLU A 494 -3.58 42.55 77.55
C GLU A 494 -5.02 42.02 77.65
N ASP A 495 -5.16 40.75 78.01
CA ASP A 495 -6.43 40.04 78.07
C ASP A 495 -7.13 39.77 76.71
N TYR A 496 -6.38 39.68 75.60
CA TYR A 496 -6.90 39.28 74.27
C TYR A 496 -7.85 38.07 74.34
N SER A 497 -7.49 37.05 75.12
CA SER A 497 -8.29 35.83 75.26
C SER A 497 -9.67 36.03 75.90
N ASN A 498 -9.92 37.20 76.52
CA ASN A 498 -11.15 37.58 77.22
C ASN A 498 -11.87 38.78 76.58
N ASN A 499 -11.30 39.41 75.54
CA ASN A 499 -11.88 40.58 74.89
C ASN A 499 -12.62 40.19 73.60
N VAL A 500 -13.96 40.34 73.62
CA VAL A 500 -14.83 40.06 72.46
C VAL A 500 -14.51 40.94 71.25
N HIS A 501 -14.14 42.20 71.45
CA HIS A 501 -13.82 43.11 70.35
C HIS A 501 -12.54 42.66 69.65
N SER A 502 -11.50 42.31 70.42
CA SER A 502 -10.24 41.80 69.87
C SER A 502 -10.43 40.46 69.13
N ARG A 503 -11.36 39.61 69.56
CA ARG A 503 -11.74 38.40 68.82
C ARG A 503 -12.40 38.76 67.49
N ASN A 504 -13.37 39.68 67.47
CA ASN A 504 -14.06 40.08 66.23
C ASN A 504 -13.08 40.72 65.22
N ASP A 505 -12.13 41.50 65.72
CA ASP A 505 -11.06 42.08 64.89
C ASP A 505 -10.16 40.97 64.33
N MET A 506 -9.77 39.99 65.14
CA MET A 506 -8.99 38.83 64.68
C MET A 506 -9.76 37.98 63.66
N GLU A 507 -11.06 37.76 63.89
CA GLU A 507 -11.94 37.05 62.96
C GLU A 507 -12.01 37.78 61.62
N THR A 508 -12.13 39.11 61.64
CA THR A 508 -12.08 39.94 60.44
C THR A 508 -10.74 39.79 59.70
N LEU A 509 -9.62 39.78 60.42
CA LEU A 509 -8.29 39.57 59.82
C LEU A 509 -8.10 38.13 59.29
N LEU A 510 -8.62 37.12 59.98
CA LEU A 510 -8.63 35.73 59.50
C LEU A 510 -9.50 35.60 58.25
N LEU A 511 -10.64 36.30 58.19
CA LEU A 511 -11.52 36.35 57.04
C LEU A 511 -10.94 37.14 55.86
N ALA A 512 -9.84 37.88 56.05
CA ALA A 512 -9.16 38.57 54.96
C ALA A 512 -8.88 37.59 53.81
N ASP A 513 -9.49 37.89 52.66
CA ASP A 513 -9.43 37.03 51.49
C ASP A 513 -8.02 37.07 50.91
N ILE A 514 -7.36 35.91 50.90
CA ILE A 514 -6.10 35.74 50.19
C ILE A 514 -6.49 35.66 48.71
N ARG A 515 -6.54 36.81 48.05
CA ARG A 515 -6.74 36.98 46.61
C ARG A 515 -5.54 36.46 45.79
N VAL A 516 -4.92 35.37 46.21
CA VAL A 516 -3.95 34.66 45.39
C VAL A 516 -4.75 33.65 44.59
N ASN A 517 -4.83 33.90 43.29
CA ASN A 517 -5.54 33.02 42.38
C ASN A 517 -4.74 31.71 42.25
N LYS A 518 -5.15 30.68 42.98
CA LYS A 518 -4.52 29.36 42.95
C LYS A 518 -4.36 28.83 41.53
N LEU A 519 -5.36 29.05 40.66
CA LEU A 519 -5.28 28.64 39.26
C LEU A 519 -4.15 29.37 38.52
N GLN A 520 -3.94 30.67 38.77
CA GLN A 520 -2.82 31.41 38.18
C GLN A 520 -1.45 30.88 38.63
N LEU A 521 -1.31 30.48 39.90
CA LEU A 521 -0.07 29.88 40.38
C LEU A 521 0.16 28.50 39.78
N GLU A 522 -0.88 27.68 39.64
CA GLU A 522 -0.82 26.36 38.98
C GLU A 522 -0.47 26.49 37.49
N GLU A 523 -1.11 27.42 36.78
CA GLU A 523 -0.77 27.75 35.38
C GLU A 523 0.68 28.20 35.26
N LYS A 524 1.15 29.08 36.16
CA LYS A 524 2.53 29.56 36.16
C LYS A 524 3.54 28.43 36.43
N VAL A 525 3.24 27.48 37.32
CA VAL A 525 4.09 26.30 37.54
C VAL A 525 4.16 25.47 36.28
N LYS A 526 3.02 25.20 35.64
CA LYS A 526 2.95 24.43 34.39
C LYS A 526 3.73 25.10 33.26
N ASP A 527 3.62 26.42 33.14
CA ASP A 527 4.39 27.21 32.16
C ASP A 527 5.90 27.13 32.43
N LEU A 528 6.32 27.22 33.70
CA LEU A 528 7.73 27.10 34.10
C LEU A 528 8.26 25.68 33.89
N GLU A 529 7.45 24.64 34.17
CA GLU A 529 7.80 23.26 33.88
C GLU A 529 8.02 23.04 32.38
N GLY A 530 7.19 23.67 31.53
CA GLY A 530 7.38 23.68 30.07
C GLY A 530 8.66 24.39 29.60
N GLN A 531 9.25 25.26 30.43
CA GLN A 531 10.52 25.93 30.15
C GLN A 531 11.76 25.16 30.64
N ILE A 532 11.58 24.07 31.41
CA ILE A 532 12.67 23.16 31.76
C ILE A 532 13.07 22.42 30.50
N LEU A 533 14.35 22.53 30.11
CA LEU A 533 14.80 21.87 28.90
C LEU A 533 14.94 20.36 29.12
N ASP A 534 14.18 19.56 28.37
CA ASP A 534 14.29 18.10 28.26
C ASP A 534 14.71 17.63 26.84
N TYR A 535 15.96 17.16 26.70
CA TYR A 535 16.59 16.62 25.49
C TYR A 535 15.77 15.53 24.80
N ASP A 536 15.09 14.68 25.57
CA ASP A 536 14.31 13.58 25.00
C ASP A 536 13.02 14.09 24.33
N LEU A 537 12.61 15.33 24.64
CA LEU A 537 11.48 16.01 24.02
C LEU A 537 11.88 16.88 22.82
N TYR A 538 13.17 17.21 22.65
CA TYR A 538 13.66 18.02 21.53
C TYR A 538 13.99 17.16 20.31
N LYS A 539 13.29 17.42 19.20
CA LYS A 539 13.75 16.99 17.86
C LYS A 539 14.60 18.10 17.26
N HIS A 540 15.88 18.19 17.64
CA HIS A 540 16.79 19.11 16.96
C HIS A 540 17.71 18.39 15.97
N GLU A 541 18.12 19.11 14.93
CA GLU A 541 18.99 18.60 13.86
C GLU A 541 20.47 18.52 14.23
N TYR A 542 20.79 18.77 15.50
CA TYR A 542 22.17 18.84 16.00
C TYR A 542 22.50 17.72 16.97
N VAL A 543 23.78 17.57 17.28
CA VAL A 543 24.33 16.85 18.42
C VAL A 543 25.23 17.86 19.14
N ASP A 544 24.94 18.08 20.41
CA ASP A 544 25.55 19.18 21.16
C ASP A 544 26.70 18.68 22.02
N PHE A 545 27.77 19.47 22.07
CA PHE A 545 28.95 19.22 22.89
C PHE A 545 29.21 20.41 23.80
N ILE A 546 29.77 20.17 24.98
CA ILE A 546 30.19 21.19 25.94
C ILE A 546 31.69 21.05 26.23
N ASP A 547 32.42 22.16 26.31
CA ASP A 547 33.83 22.17 26.72
C ASP A 547 33.99 22.44 28.23
N ASN A 548 35.24 22.46 28.71
CA ASN A 548 35.56 22.76 30.12
C ASN A 548 35.27 24.22 30.50
N GLU A 549 35.08 25.11 29.53
CA GLU A 549 34.73 26.53 29.71
C GLU A 549 33.22 26.76 29.63
N ASP A 550 32.40 25.69 29.65
CA ASP A 550 30.95 25.73 29.58
C ASP A 550 30.37 26.29 28.25
N ASN A 551 31.13 26.24 27.17
CA ASN A 551 30.69 26.66 25.85
C ASN A 551 29.99 25.51 25.12
N ILE A 552 28.84 25.77 24.50
CA ILE A 552 28.07 24.76 23.76
C ILE A 552 28.41 24.84 22.26
N TYR A 553 28.69 23.68 21.67
CA TYR A 553 29.07 23.49 20.27
C TYR A 553 28.05 22.58 19.59
N ARG A 554 27.58 22.97 18.40
CA ARG A 554 26.53 22.22 17.67
C ARG A 554 27.08 21.57 16.41
N VAL A 555 27.03 20.25 16.36
CA VAL A 555 27.38 19.48 15.14
C VAL A 555 26.10 19.01 14.47
N CYS A 556 25.98 19.12 13.14
CA CYS A 556 24.81 18.60 12.44
C CYS A 556 24.69 17.08 12.65
N LYS A 557 23.50 16.61 12.98
CA LYS A 557 23.19 15.20 13.25
C LYS A 557 23.49 14.30 12.06
N GLN A 558 23.27 14.77 10.84
CA GLN A 558 23.63 14.03 9.62
C GLN A 558 25.15 13.83 9.52
N GLU A 559 25.93 14.87 9.78
CA GLU A 559 27.40 14.80 9.78
C GLU A 559 27.92 13.91 10.91
N TYR A 560 27.33 14.01 12.10
CA TYR A 560 27.66 13.15 13.23
C TYR A 560 27.40 11.68 12.89
N ILE A 561 26.22 11.35 12.36
CA ILE A 561 25.86 9.97 11.96
C ILE A 561 26.80 9.47 10.86
N LEU A 562 27.14 10.32 9.89
CA LEU A 562 28.09 9.97 8.83
C LEU A 562 29.47 9.61 9.38
N ILE A 563 30.00 10.41 10.30
CA ILE A 563 31.30 10.17 10.94
C ILE A 563 31.23 8.93 11.85
N ALA A 564 30.15 8.77 12.62
CA ALA A 564 29.90 7.61 13.46
C ALA A 564 29.85 6.32 12.64
N ARG A 565 29.16 6.33 11.49
CA ARG A 565 29.10 5.22 10.54
C ARG A 565 30.49 4.84 10.06
N ASN A 566 31.24 5.80 9.53
CA ASN A 566 32.57 5.53 8.96
C ASN A 566 33.55 5.02 10.03
N TYR A 567 33.43 5.53 11.25
CA TYR A 567 34.18 5.05 12.39
C TYR A 567 33.81 3.61 12.79
N LEU A 568 32.52 3.29 12.88
CA LEU A 568 32.06 1.95 13.24
C LEU A 568 32.41 0.91 12.19
N LEU A 569 32.32 1.27 10.90
CA LEU A 569 32.72 0.43 9.77
C LEU A 569 34.25 0.30 9.62
N GLU A 570 35.04 0.98 10.45
CA GLU A 570 36.51 0.98 10.42
C GLU A 570 37.10 1.43 9.06
N VAL A 571 36.35 2.26 8.33
CA VAL A 571 36.71 2.76 7.00
C VAL A 571 37.63 3.96 7.09
N ASP A 572 37.49 4.75 8.15
CA ASP A 572 38.29 5.95 8.39
C ASP A 572 38.84 5.99 9.83
N SER A 573 40.13 5.68 9.96
CA SER A 573 40.85 5.74 11.24
C SER A 573 40.91 7.14 11.84
N TYR A 574 40.65 8.18 11.05
CA TYR A 574 40.66 9.58 11.48
C TYR A 574 39.27 10.12 11.81
N SER A 575 38.21 9.31 11.73
CA SER A 575 36.84 9.77 11.98
C SER A 575 36.67 10.48 13.33
N LEU A 576 37.32 9.99 14.39
CA LEU A 576 37.31 10.66 15.70
C LEU A 576 38.00 12.03 15.66
N ASN A 577 39.14 12.15 14.96
CA ASN A 577 39.84 13.43 14.80
C ASN A 577 39.05 14.40 13.92
N LYS A 578 38.35 13.88 12.90
CA LYS A 578 37.46 14.65 12.03
C LYS A 578 36.29 15.21 12.83
N LEU A 579 35.68 14.41 13.71
CA LEU A 579 34.63 14.87 14.62
C LEU A 579 35.15 15.95 15.57
N VAL A 580 36.32 15.76 16.20
CA VAL A 580 36.91 16.80 17.08
C VAL A 580 37.18 18.10 16.32
N LYS A 581 37.69 18.03 15.08
CA LYS A 581 37.87 19.21 14.22
C LYS A 581 36.54 19.88 13.88
N LEU A 582 35.51 19.08 13.59
CA LEU A 582 34.16 19.59 13.29
C LEU A 582 33.53 20.29 14.50
N ILE A 583 33.67 19.70 15.70
CA ILE A 583 33.22 20.33 16.95
C ILE A 583 33.93 21.68 17.14
N ARG A 584 35.26 21.73 17.00
CA ARG A 584 36.06 22.96 17.12
C ARG A 584 35.66 24.05 16.11
N ALA A 585 35.33 23.66 14.89
CA ALA A 585 34.93 24.57 13.83
C ALA A 585 33.44 24.97 13.92
N SER A 586 32.65 24.25 14.72
CA SER A 586 31.22 24.50 14.84
C SER A 586 30.91 25.82 15.54
N LYS A 587 29.71 26.33 15.29
CA LYS A 587 29.24 27.57 15.92
C LYS A 587 29.15 27.38 17.43
N LYS A 588 29.88 28.21 18.17
CA LYS A 588 29.73 28.38 19.62
C LYS A 588 28.41 29.07 19.92
N ILE A 589 27.64 28.53 20.86
CA ILE A 589 26.34 29.05 21.28
C ILE A 589 26.37 29.22 22.79
N ASP A 590 25.95 30.39 23.26
CA ASP A 590 25.75 30.64 24.68
C ASP A 590 24.44 29.99 25.18
N ARG A 591 24.32 29.78 26.50
CA ARG A 591 23.18 29.07 27.09
C ARG A 591 21.82 29.74 26.83
N ASP A 592 21.77 31.06 26.74
CA ASP A 592 20.52 31.79 26.54
C ASP A 592 20.05 31.65 25.09
N SER A 593 20.98 31.78 24.14
CA SER A 593 20.73 31.45 22.74
C SER A 593 20.34 29.99 22.56
N TYR A 594 21.00 29.07 23.27
CA TYR A 594 20.66 27.66 23.26
C TYR A 594 19.21 27.41 23.71
N ARG A 595 18.82 28.03 24.83
CA ARG A 595 17.45 27.92 25.36
C ARG A 595 16.42 28.47 24.39
N ARG A 596 16.67 29.64 23.79
CA ARG A 596 15.74 30.22 22.79
C ARG A 596 15.51 29.26 21.63
N ASP A 597 16.58 28.70 21.07
CA ASP A 597 16.47 27.75 19.96
C ASP A 597 15.70 26.47 20.36
N ALA A 598 15.95 25.96 21.57
CA ALA A 598 15.26 24.78 22.07
C ALA A 598 13.75 25.03 22.26
N ILE A 599 13.36 26.21 22.78
CA ILE A 599 11.96 26.61 22.92
C ILE A 599 11.27 26.70 21.55
N ILE A 600 11.90 27.38 20.59
CA ILE A 600 11.37 27.50 19.21
C ILE A 600 11.17 26.11 18.59
N SER A 601 12.13 25.20 18.78
CA SER A 601 12.03 23.82 18.27
C SER A 601 10.89 23.04 18.91
N PHE A 602 10.63 23.23 20.21
CA PHE A 602 9.52 22.59 20.91
C PHE A 602 8.16 23.11 20.47
N GLU A 603 8.02 24.43 20.33
CA GLU A 603 6.79 25.06 19.82
C GLU A 603 6.46 24.61 18.39
N ALA A 604 7.48 24.54 17.52
CA ALA A 604 7.30 24.02 16.17
C ALA A 604 6.77 22.57 16.15
N ARG A 605 7.19 21.74 17.11
CA ARG A 605 6.69 20.37 17.26
C ARG A 605 5.21 20.35 17.63
N LEU A 606 4.77 21.20 18.56
CA LEU A 606 3.36 21.27 18.98
C LEU A 606 2.42 21.68 17.84
N ILE A 607 2.91 22.41 16.84
CA ILE A 607 2.13 22.81 15.64
C ILE A 607 2.03 21.65 14.63
N SER A 608 3.01 20.73 14.63
CA SER A 608 3.13 19.64 13.65
C SER A 608 2.40 18.34 14.01
N VAL A 609 1.86 18.25 15.23
CA VAL A 609 1.08 17.13 15.77
C VAL A 609 -0.38 17.54 15.81
#